data_AF-M1EGC2-F1
#
_entry.id   AF-M1EGC2-F1
#
_cell.length_a   1.000
_cell.length_b   1.000
_cell.length_c   1.000
_cell.angle_alpha   90.00
_cell.angle_beta   90.00
_cell.angle_gamma   90.00
#
_symmetry.space_group_name_H-M   'P 1'
#
loop_
_entity.id
_entity.type
_entity.pdbx_description
1 polymer ?
#
loop_
_entity_poly.entity_id
_entity_poly.type
_entity_poly.pdbx_seq_one_letter_code
_entity_poly.pdbx_strand_id
1 'polypeptide(L)'
;EISSENLQVTKIAGKGNMLPVREKSLEMCTSQSYCCSTLPAGCVLPVGGNFEILLHYYLLNYTRKCQQSEESVVSMIIANALLGIPQVLYKSKKGKYSFPQIYIRTLHALQTSQPIVSSQKGLESVAGKYQLLTSVLQCLTKILTIDLVINIRRQPREMYDQDSDEEV
;
A
#
# COMPACT_ATOMS: atom_id res chain seq x y z
N GLU A 1 31.75 -35.26 3.35
CA GLU A 1 32.26 -33.89 3.40
C GLU A 1 31.90 -33.19 2.11
N ILE A 2 31.10 -32.12 2.18
CA ILE A 2 30.78 -31.28 1.02
C ILE A 2 31.51 -29.97 1.28
N SER A 3 32.51 -29.67 0.45
CA SER A 3 33.31 -28.46 0.56
C SER A 3 32.61 -27.29 -0.11
N SER A 4 32.57 -26.18 0.62
CA SER A 4 32.17 -24.84 0.17
C SER A 4 33.28 -24.19 -0.64
N GLU A 5 32.92 -23.45 -1.70
CA GLU A 5 33.62 -22.32 -2.39
C GLU A 5 33.19 -22.33 -3.88
N ASN A 6 32.78 -21.26 -4.56
CA ASN A 6 33.23 -19.88 -4.52
C ASN A 6 32.09 -18.92 -4.95
N LEU A 7 31.94 -17.84 -4.19
CA LEU A 7 31.14 -16.65 -4.51
C LEU A 7 31.99 -15.72 -5.38
N GLN A 8 31.65 -15.57 -6.66
CA GLN A 8 32.26 -14.52 -7.50
C GLN A 8 31.36 -13.28 -7.52
N VAL A 9 31.85 -12.22 -6.87
CA VAL A 9 31.31 -10.86 -6.90
C VAL A 9 31.80 -10.19 -8.19
N THR A 10 30.92 -10.05 -9.19
CA THR A 10 31.20 -9.18 -10.33
C THR A 10 30.70 -7.76 -10.06
N LYS A 11 31.68 -6.87 -9.93
CA LYS A 11 31.56 -5.42 -9.87
C LYS A 11 31.12 -4.91 -11.25
N ILE A 12 29.97 -4.23 -11.33
CA ILE A 12 29.61 -3.44 -12.52
C ILE A 12 29.12 -2.07 -12.07
N ALA A 13 29.97 -1.07 -12.27
CA ALA A 13 29.59 0.32 -12.33
C ALA A 13 28.84 0.55 -13.65
N GLY A 14 27.60 1.01 -13.59
CA GLY A 14 26.77 1.26 -14.76
C GLY A 14 25.75 2.34 -14.47
N LYS A 15 25.99 3.51 -15.04
CA LYS A 15 25.17 4.73 -15.04
C LYS A 15 23.72 4.41 -15.42
N GLY A 16 22.80 4.48 -14.47
CA GLY A 16 21.40 4.11 -14.66
C GLY A 16 20.62 5.17 -15.43
N ASN A 17 20.27 4.89 -16.68
CA ASN A 17 19.15 5.54 -17.34
C ASN A 17 17.87 4.85 -16.85
N MET A 18 16.98 5.56 -16.15
CA MET A 18 15.64 5.07 -15.83
C MET A 18 14.81 5.03 -17.12
N LEU A 19 14.56 3.82 -17.63
CA LEU A 19 13.53 3.61 -18.64
C LEU A 19 12.15 3.54 -17.96
N PRO A 20 11.11 4.13 -18.56
CA PRO A 20 9.77 4.06 -18.00
C PRO A 20 9.25 2.62 -18.06
N VAL A 21 8.79 2.11 -16.91
CA VAL A 21 8.14 0.81 -16.81
C VAL A 21 6.79 0.91 -17.52
N ARG A 22 6.72 0.33 -18.72
CA ARG A 22 5.46 0.17 -19.46
C ARG A 22 4.75 -1.05 -18.87
N GLU A 23 3.61 -0.81 -18.21
CA GLU A 23 2.71 -1.85 -17.73
C GLU A 23 2.23 -2.66 -18.93
N LYS A 24 2.75 -3.88 -19.10
CA LYS A 24 2.26 -4.80 -20.13
C LYS A 24 1.04 -5.51 -19.59
N SER A 25 -0.07 -5.36 -20.30
CA SER A 25 -1.31 -6.12 -20.14
C SER A 25 -1.02 -7.62 -20.08
N LEU A 26 -1.63 -8.27 -19.09
CA LEU A 26 -1.54 -9.71 -18.81
C LEU A 26 -2.11 -10.51 -19.99
N GLU A 27 -1.24 -11.03 -20.86
CA GLU A 27 -1.62 -12.07 -21.83
C GLU A 27 -1.79 -13.42 -21.11
N MET A 28 -2.95 -14.05 -21.30
CA MET A 28 -3.29 -15.33 -20.69
C MET A 28 -2.64 -16.48 -21.50
N CYS A 29 -1.57 -17.08 -20.96
CA CYS A 29 -0.93 -18.25 -21.56
C CYS A 29 -1.77 -19.52 -21.36
N THR A 30 -2.31 -20.06 -22.44
CA THR A 30 -2.91 -21.39 -22.54
C THR A 30 -1.84 -22.44 -22.84
N SER A 31 -0.98 -22.76 -21.86
CA SER A 31 -0.12 -23.94 -21.98
C SER A 31 0.33 -24.46 -20.62
N GLN A 32 0.01 -25.73 -20.34
CA GLN A 32 0.51 -26.52 -19.22
C GLN A 32 2.04 -26.63 -19.27
N SER A 33 2.70 -25.69 -18.62
CA SER A 33 4.11 -25.78 -18.23
C SER A 33 4.17 -25.15 -16.84
N TYR A 34 4.90 -25.78 -15.92
CA TYR A 34 5.13 -25.20 -14.60
C TYR A 34 5.83 -23.85 -14.79
N CYS A 35 5.04 -22.78 -14.87
CA CYS A 35 5.52 -21.42 -15.01
C CYS A 35 6.21 -21.06 -13.70
N CYS A 36 7.53 -21.19 -13.68
CA CYS A 36 8.34 -20.41 -12.76
C CYS A 36 8.24 -18.95 -13.21
N SER A 37 7.16 -18.29 -12.82
CA SER A 37 6.93 -16.87 -13.09
C SER A 37 7.94 -16.08 -12.28
N THR A 38 9.09 -15.76 -12.89
CA THR A 38 10.09 -14.88 -12.29
C THR A 38 9.52 -13.48 -12.19
N LEU A 39 9.23 -13.02 -10.98
CA LEU A 39 8.81 -11.64 -10.73
C LEU A 39 9.96 -10.68 -11.09
N PRO A 40 9.69 -9.62 -11.86
CA PRO A 40 10.68 -8.58 -12.10
C PRO A 40 11.12 -7.93 -10.78
N ALA A 41 12.37 -7.47 -10.74
CA ALA A 41 12.88 -6.70 -9.61
C ALA A 41 12.00 -5.46 -9.37
N GLY A 42 11.68 -5.20 -8.10
CA GLY A 42 10.85 -4.05 -7.70
C GLY A 42 9.33 -4.30 -7.75
N CYS A 43 8.85 -5.49 -8.13
CA CYS A 43 7.42 -5.81 -8.07
C CYS A 43 6.91 -6.18 -6.68
N VAL A 44 7.82 -6.38 -5.72
CA VAL A 44 7.51 -6.83 -4.36
C VAL A 44 8.28 -6.05 -3.31
N LEU A 45 7.69 -5.93 -2.12
CA LEU A 45 8.29 -5.32 -0.95
C LEU A 45 8.22 -6.28 0.24
N PRO A 46 9.11 -6.17 1.24
CA PRO A 46 8.97 -6.92 2.47
C PRO A 46 7.64 -6.59 3.18
N VAL A 47 6.95 -7.61 3.67
CA VAL A 47 5.78 -7.45 4.54
C VAL A 47 6.11 -6.65 5.82
N GLY A 48 5.09 -6.28 6.57
CA GLY A 48 5.27 -5.84 7.96
C GLY A 48 5.32 -4.34 8.18
N GLY A 49 4.59 -3.56 7.38
CA GLY A 49 4.55 -2.11 7.57
C GLY A 49 5.73 -1.35 6.95
N ASN A 50 6.63 -2.03 6.22
CA ASN A 50 7.81 -1.40 5.61
C ASN A 50 7.39 -0.36 4.57
N PHE A 51 6.41 -0.70 3.73
CA PHE A 51 5.87 0.22 2.72
C PHE A 51 5.33 1.50 3.37
N GLU A 52 4.54 1.35 4.43
CA GLU A 52 3.89 2.46 5.13
C GLU A 52 4.91 3.38 5.80
N ILE A 53 5.96 2.82 6.42
CA ILE A 53 7.06 3.60 7.02
C ILE A 53 7.87 4.34 5.94
N LEU A 54 8.15 3.69 4.81
CA LEU A 54 8.86 4.30 3.68
C LEU A 54 8.07 5.47 3.09
N LEU A 55 6.77 5.27 2.86
CA LEU A 55 5.90 6.31 2.32
C LEU A 55 5.72 7.45 3.31
N HIS A 56 5.60 7.16 4.61
CA HIS A 56 5.61 8.19 5.66
C HIS A 56 6.87 9.06 5.59
N TYR A 57 8.05 8.44 5.52
CA TYR A 57 9.32 9.16 5.41
C TYR A 57 9.39 10.04 4.15
N TYR A 58 8.95 9.51 3.01
CA TYR A 58 8.94 10.23 1.75
C TYR A 58 8.02 11.46 1.80
N LEU A 59 6.77 11.28 2.27
CA LEU A 59 5.81 12.38 2.39
C LEU A 59 6.29 13.45 3.35
N LEU A 60 6.89 13.07 4.49
CA LEU A 60 7.44 14.03 5.45
C LEU A 60 8.63 14.83 4.87
N ASN A 61 9.42 14.22 3.98
CA ASN A 61 10.47 14.95 3.28
C ASN A 61 9.91 15.84 2.16
N TYR A 62 8.81 15.45 1.53
CA TYR A 62 8.09 16.29 0.58
C TYR A 62 7.53 17.54 1.26
N THR A 63 6.86 17.39 2.42
CA THR A 63 6.26 18.52 3.14
C THR A 63 7.26 19.58 3.56
N ARG A 64 8.52 19.20 3.86
CA ARG A 64 9.61 20.13 4.18
C ARG A 64 10.07 20.96 2.98
N LYS A 65 9.89 20.48 1.76
CA LYS A 65 10.26 21.18 0.53
C LYS A 65 9.16 22.15 0.09
N CYS A 66 7.91 21.86 0.43
CA CYS A 66 6.76 22.69 0.09
C CYS A 66 6.58 23.80 1.14
N GLN A 67 6.64 25.06 0.70
CA GLN A 67 6.53 26.27 1.54
C GLN A 67 5.10 26.47 2.11
N GLN A 68 4.68 25.60 3.04
CA GLN A 68 3.37 25.65 3.72
C GLN A 68 2.14 25.69 2.78
N SER A 69 2.17 24.96 1.66
CA SER A 69 0.99 24.78 0.82
C SER A 69 -0.07 23.87 1.46
N GLU A 70 -1.32 23.96 0.99
CA GLU A 70 -2.39 23.03 1.38
C GLU A 70 -2.00 21.56 1.15
N GLU A 71 -1.27 21.29 0.05
CA GLU A 71 -0.71 19.97 -0.24
C GLU A 71 0.23 19.45 0.85
N SER A 72 0.99 20.34 1.50
CA SER A 72 1.88 19.99 2.61
C SER A 72 1.08 19.54 3.82
N VAL A 73 -0.04 20.21 4.11
CA VAL A 73 -0.96 19.83 5.19
C VAL A 73 -1.58 18.46 4.89
N VAL A 74 -2.13 18.26 3.69
CA VAL A 74 -2.74 16.99 3.27
C VAL A 74 -1.71 15.86 3.29
N SER A 75 -0.52 16.08 2.77
CA SER A 75 0.58 15.11 2.77
C SER A 75 0.98 14.71 4.19
N MET A 76 1.03 15.66 5.13
CA MET A 76 1.34 15.39 6.52
C MET A 76 0.24 14.57 7.21
N ILE A 77 -1.03 14.87 6.94
CA ILE A 77 -2.17 14.09 7.47
C ILE A 77 -2.10 12.65 6.97
N ILE A 78 -1.91 12.46 5.66
CA ILE A 78 -1.78 11.12 5.05
C ILE A 78 -0.57 10.40 5.63
N ALA A 79 0.58 11.06 5.74
CA ALA A 79 1.79 10.49 6.30
C ALA A 79 1.54 9.95 7.71
N ASN A 80 0.92 10.75 8.59
CA ASN A 80 0.64 10.33 9.96
C ASN A 80 -0.37 9.17 10.02
N ALA A 81 -1.40 9.19 9.16
CA ALA A 81 -2.38 8.10 9.08
C ALA A 81 -1.76 6.76 8.68
N LEU A 82 -0.79 6.76 7.76
CA LEU A 82 -0.09 5.54 7.33
C LEU A 82 0.56 4.77 8.47
N LEU A 83 1.05 5.47 9.52
CA LEU A 83 1.68 4.83 10.68
C LEU A 83 0.70 4.03 11.53
N GLY A 84 -0.61 4.21 11.37
CA GLY A 84 -1.62 3.40 12.07
C GLY A 84 -1.49 1.91 11.76
N ILE A 85 -1.15 1.55 10.52
CA ILE A 85 -0.98 0.15 10.09
C ILE A 85 0.19 -0.51 10.83
N PRO A 86 1.45 -0.02 10.74
CA PRO A 86 2.55 -0.61 11.48
C PRO A 86 2.32 -0.53 13.00
N GLN A 87 1.74 0.53 13.54
CA GLN A 87 1.42 0.57 14.98
C GLN A 87 0.54 -0.61 15.42
N VAL A 88 -0.46 -0.97 14.63
CA VAL A 88 -1.32 -2.14 14.88
C VAL A 88 -0.54 -3.45 14.70
N LEU A 89 0.22 -3.60 13.61
CA LEU A 89 1.00 -4.82 13.33
C LEU A 89 2.06 -5.12 14.40
N TYR A 90 2.55 -4.10 15.09
CA TYR A 90 3.58 -4.21 16.12
C TYR A 90 3.02 -4.11 17.55
N LYS A 91 1.70 -4.00 17.74
CA LYS A 91 1.05 -3.77 19.06
C LYS A 91 1.44 -4.81 20.12
N SER A 92 1.57 -6.07 19.75
CA SER A 92 1.92 -7.17 20.68
C SER A 92 3.44 -7.38 20.83
N LYS A 93 4.26 -6.74 20.00
CA LYS A 93 5.72 -6.94 20.00
C LYS A 93 6.39 -6.00 21.01
N LYS A 94 7.27 -6.55 21.84
CA LYS A 94 8.00 -5.82 22.90
C LYS A 94 9.50 -5.74 22.62
N GLY A 95 10.18 -4.86 23.36
CA GLY A 95 11.65 -4.71 23.28
C GLY A 95 12.13 -4.24 21.91
N LYS A 96 13.16 -4.89 21.37
CA LYS A 96 13.83 -4.52 20.10
C LYS A 96 12.92 -4.59 18.86
N TYR A 97 11.74 -5.20 18.98
CA TYR A 97 10.77 -5.38 17.90
C TYR A 97 9.51 -4.54 18.11
N SER A 98 9.48 -3.63 19.09
CA SER A 98 8.35 -2.71 19.24
C SER A 98 8.30 -1.68 18.11
N PHE A 99 7.11 -1.13 17.83
CA PHE A 99 6.94 -0.13 16.77
C PHE A 99 7.92 1.05 16.89
N PRO A 100 8.07 1.74 18.05
CA PRO A 100 8.98 2.89 18.13
C PRO A 100 10.43 2.53 17.82
N GLN A 101 10.89 1.36 18.27
CA GLN A 101 12.27 0.91 18.05
C GLN A 101 12.52 0.58 16.58
N ILE A 102 11.60 -0.12 15.93
CA ILE A 102 11.69 -0.41 14.50
C ILE A 102 11.62 0.88 13.70
N TYR A 103 10.67 1.76 14.00
CA TYR A 103 10.49 3.03 13.32
C TYR A 103 11.75 3.90 13.36
N ILE A 104 12.35 4.10 14.55
CA ILE A 104 13.58 4.88 14.71
C ILE A 104 14.75 4.26 13.96
N ARG A 105 14.94 2.93 14.03
CA ARG A 105 16.02 2.25 13.29
C ARG A 105 15.86 2.40 11.78
N THR A 106 14.65 2.22 11.27
CA THR A 106 14.35 2.39 9.84
C THR A 106 14.61 3.83 9.41
N LEU A 107 14.16 4.81 10.20
CA LEU A 107 14.39 6.23 9.91
C LEU A 107 15.88 6.58 9.88
N HIS A 108 16.65 6.09 10.85
CA HIS A 108 18.10 6.28 10.89
C HIS A 108 18.78 5.64 9.67
N ALA A 109 18.39 4.42 9.30
CA ALA A 109 18.92 3.75 8.11
C ALA A 109 18.63 4.56 6.83
N LEU A 110 17.41 5.08 6.67
CA LEU A 110 17.04 5.92 5.53
C LEU A 110 17.85 7.21 5.46
N GLN A 111 18.02 7.89 6.59
CA GLN A 111 18.80 9.13 6.67
C GLN A 111 20.28 8.91 6.34
N THR A 112 20.82 7.75 6.72
CA THR A 112 22.22 7.37 6.47
C THR A 112 22.42 6.59 5.18
N SER A 113 21.39 6.47 4.33
CA SER A 113 21.40 5.70 3.08
C SER A 113 21.86 4.24 3.27
N GLN A 114 21.57 3.66 4.42
CA GLN A 114 21.86 2.27 4.76
C GLN A 114 20.68 1.37 4.36
N PRO A 115 20.95 0.10 3.99
CA PRO A 115 19.91 -0.85 3.67
C PRO A 115 19.02 -1.14 4.89
N ILE A 116 17.70 -1.11 4.70
CA ILE A 116 16.75 -1.54 5.72
C ILE A 116 16.64 -3.05 5.65
N VAL A 117 17.10 -3.73 6.70
CA VAL A 117 16.98 -5.19 6.82
C VAL A 117 15.66 -5.53 7.51
N SER A 118 14.71 -6.09 6.75
CA SER A 118 13.50 -6.67 7.33
C SER A 118 13.77 -8.10 7.79
N SER A 119 13.49 -8.39 9.07
CA SER A 119 13.53 -9.75 9.61
C SER A 119 12.24 -10.54 9.34
N GLN A 120 11.23 -9.91 8.72
CA GLN A 120 9.96 -10.55 8.43
C GLN A 120 10.09 -11.46 7.19
N LYS A 121 9.56 -12.68 7.31
CA LYS A 121 9.43 -13.60 6.18
C LYS A 121 8.12 -13.29 5.46
N GLY A 122 8.21 -12.82 4.22
CA GLY A 122 7.05 -12.54 3.38
C GLY A 122 7.26 -11.36 2.45
N LEU A 123 6.51 -11.36 1.36
CA LEU A 123 6.54 -10.34 0.32
C LEU A 123 5.12 -9.86 0.03
N GLU A 124 4.97 -8.56 -0.22
CA GLU A 124 3.73 -7.91 -0.64
C GLU A 124 3.90 -7.40 -2.07
N SER A 125 2.82 -7.49 -2.87
CA SER A 125 2.80 -6.94 -4.22
C SER A 125 2.79 -5.40 -4.18
N VAL A 126 3.70 -4.78 -4.92
CA VAL A 126 3.75 -3.31 -5.09
C VAL A 126 2.51 -2.82 -5.83
N ALA A 127 2.08 -3.53 -6.87
CA ALA A 127 0.86 -3.19 -7.59
C ALA A 127 -0.37 -3.23 -6.66
N GLY A 128 -0.45 -4.23 -5.78
CA GLY A 128 -1.51 -4.33 -4.78
C GLY A 128 -1.51 -3.14 -3.81
N LYS A 129 -0.33 -2.69 -3.35
CA LYS A 129 -0.21 -1.48 -2.50
C LYS A 129 -0.66 -0.22 -3.22
N TYR A 130 -0.24 -0.04 -4.47
CA TYR A 130 -0.63 1.11 -5.28
C TYR A 130 -2.15 1.14 -5.49
N GLN A 131 -2.74 0.03 -5.93
CA GLN A 131 -4.18 -0.07 -6.15
C GLN A 131 -4.97 0.16 -4.86
N LEU A 132 -4.50 -0.38 -3.73
CA LEU A 132 -5.13 -0.17 -2.42
C LEU A 132 -5.13 1.30 -2.04
N LEU A 133 -3.99 1.98 -2.13
CA LEU A 133 -3.89 3.41 -1.82
C LEU A 133 -4.80 4.25 -2.71
N THR A 134 -4.77 4.01 -4.03
CA THR A 134 -5.64 4.72 -4.97
C THR A 134 -7.11 4.54 -4.61
N SER A 135 -7.53 3.31 -4.30
CA SER A 135 -8.91 3.01 -3.93
C SER A 135 -9.31 3.67 -2.61
N VAL A 136 -8.44 3.65 -1.60
CA VAL A 136 -8.68 4.28 -0.29
C VAL A 136 -8.78 5.80 -0.44
N LEU A 137 -7.87 6.43 -1.18
CA LEU A 137 -7.89 7.87 -1.39
C LEU A 137 -9.13 8.30 -2.18
N GLN A 138 -9.49 7.58 -3.25
CA GLN A 138 -10.73 7.85 -3.99
C GLN A 138 -11.97 7.71 -3.12
N CYS A 139 -12.02 6.68 -2.26
CA CYS A 139 -13.10 6.48 -1.30
C CYS A 139 -13.17 7.65 -0.31
N LEU A 140 -12.04 8.02 0.27
CA LEU A 140 -11.93 9.12 1.22
C LEU A 140 -12.38 10.44 0.60
N THR A 141 -11.93 10.76 -0.62
CA THR A 141 -12.38 11.94 -1.36
C THR A 141 -13.90 11.94 -1.50
N LYS A 142 -14.51 10.84 -1.94
CA LYS A 142 -15.96 10.74 -2.08
C LYS A 142 -16.71 10.99 -0.77
N ILE A 143 -16.19 10.45 0.35
CA ILE A 143 -16.80 10.64 1.67
C ILE A 143 -16.65 12.09 2.14
N LEU A 144 -15.45 12.66 2.02
CA LEU A 144 -15.15 14.02 2.48
C LEU A 144 -15.85 15.11 1.66
N THR A 145 -16.25 14.81 0.42
CA THR A 145 -17.04 15.72 -0.42
C THR A 145 -18.53 15.71 -0.11
N ILE A 146 -19.02 14.83 0.76
CA ILE A 146 -20.43 14.82 1.18
C ILE A 146 -20.67 16.01 2.11
N ASP A 147 -21.46 16.97 1.65
CA ASP A 147 -21.92 18.13 2.41
C ASP A 147 -23.27 17.89 3.09
N LEU A 148 -24.10 17.01 2.54
CA LEU A 148 -25.45 16.72 3.05
C LEU A 148 -25.81 15.24 2.97
N VAL A 149 -26.34 14.69 4.07
CA VAL A 149 -26.91 13.34 4.13
C VAL A 149 -28.41 13.42 4.39
N ILE A 150 -29.22 13.04 3.39
CA ILE A 150 -30.68 13.06 3.47
C ILE A 150 -31.19 11.64 3.74
N ASN A 151 -31.87 11.44 4.88
CA ASN A 151 -32.51 10.17 5.21
C ASN A 151 -33.97 10.15 4.71
N ILE A 152 -34.30 9.26 3.78
CA ILE A 152 -35.66 9.10 3.25
C ILE A 152 -36.24 7.77 3.76
N ARG A 153 -37.22 7.86 4.66
CA ARG A 153 -38.00 6.68 5.09
C ARG A 153 -39.11 6.42 4.07
N ARG A 154 -39.04 5.32 3.33
CA ARG A 154 -40.17 4.87 2.50
C ARG A 154 -41.24 4.26 3.40
N GLN A 155 -42.48 4.73 3.29
CA GLN A 155 -43.62 4.06 3.90
C GLN A 155 -43.98 2.80 3.09
N PRO A 156 -44.39 1.70 3.75
CA PRO A 156 -44.91 0.52 3.07
C PRO A 156 -46.14 0.89 2.22
N ARG A 157 -46.22 0.41 0.98
CA ARG A 157 -47.43 0.53 0.16
C ARG A 157 -48.46 -0.49 0.65
N GLU A 158 -49.60 -0.04 1.13
CA GLU A 158 -50.78 -0.90 1.28
C GLU A 158 -51.34 -1.18 -0.13
N MET A 159 -51.24 -2.43 -0.58
CA MET A 159 -51.99 -2.91 -1.74
C MET A 159 -53.42 -3.17 -1.26
N TYR A 160 -54.35 -2.29 -1.61
CA TYR A 160 -55.77 -2.62 -1.55
C TYR A 160 -56.09 -3.44 -2.80
N ASP A 161 -56.27 -4.76 -2.62
CA ASP A 161 -56.88 -5.62 -3.63
C ASP A 161 -58.32 -5.14 -3.84
N GLN A 162 -58.56 -4.59 -5.03
CA GLN A 162 -59.89 -4.16 -5.46
C GLN A 162 -60.51 -5.33 -6.22
N ASP A 163 -61.05 -6.29 -5.48
CA ASP A 163 -61.82 -7.41 -6.02
C ASP A 163 -63.23 -6.88 -6.31
N SER A 164 -63.40 -6.34 -7.52
CA SER A 164 -64.69 -5.91 -8.05
C SER A 164 -65.33 -7.08 -8.81
N ASP A 165 -66.00 -7.96 -8.08
CA ASP A 165 -66.94 -8.91 -8.69
C ASP A 165 -68.26 -8.18 -8.98
N GLU A 166 -68.44 -7.73 -10.23
CA GLU A 166 -69.75 -7.36 -10.76
C GLU A 166 -70.58 -8.63 -10.98
N GLU A 167 -71.62 -8.82 -10.17
CA GLU A 167 -72.64 -9.86 -10.40
C GLU A 167 -73.50 -9.53 -11.63
N VAL A 168 -73.56 -10.46 -12.60
CA VAL A 168 -74.59 -10.52 -13.65
C VAL A 168 -75.11 -11.95 -13.80
#